data_AF-A0A2T9YZE3-F1
#
_entry.id   AF-A0A2T9YZE3-F1
#
_cell.length_a   1.000
_cell.length_b   1.000
_cell.length_c   1.000
_cell.angle_alpha   90.00
_cell.angle_beta   90.00
_cell.angle_gamma   90.00
#
_symmetry.space_group_name_H-M   'P 1'
#
loop_
_entity.id
_entity.type
_entity.pdbx_description
1 polymer ?
#
loop_
_entity_poly.entity_id
_entity_poly.type
_entity_poly.pdbx_seq_one_letter_code
_entity_poly.pdbx_strand_id
1 'polypeptide(L)'
;MATLMKTSFRATHGFSRLASTRVQLYTRLAVNKAFYSSSFETTNKKHIYQVTYRPVSAETNTELGSQSDLKTQSTRLAIITMKNPPVNMFGLEQVVELRELLSKLEEDKSVRGLVITSEVKNIFSAGIDLNTFLGDSLSLEKFWYQVCKLFGVLYGSRLLTVAAINGHSLALGSVIMLACHDRYALNGSYKLGLNEVQVGLTLPLWLAELLVKVVGTRNAELLGADGCVVGVNEALKCGLIDKVFDGNDALLEGSIERIRLRSKCPERAQTGSMAAIRGEFLAKFNSNIDSQVQNFVQMVKSEETQAYIKRTISSLAAKRS
;
A
#
# COMPACT_ATOMS: atom_id res chain seq x y z
N MET A 1 -79.94 18.60 12.70
CA MET A 1 -79.58 17.17 12.55
C MET A 1 -78.08 17.03 12.80
N ALA A 2 -77.71 16.21 13.80
CA ALA A 2 -76.38 15.65 14.12
C ALA A 2 -75.19 16.66 14.22
N THR A 3 -74.75 17.16 15.39
CA THR A 3 -73.87 16.53 16.42
C THR A 3 -72.52 16.04 15.83
N LEU A 4 -71.28 16.38 16.23
CA LEU A 4 -70.64 16.72 17.52
C LEU A 4 -69.29 17.47 17.29
N MET A 5 -68.98 18.40 18.22
CA MET A 5 -67.70 18.79 18.87
C MET A 5 -66.34 18.57 18.15
N LYS A 6 -65.54 19.61 17.87
CA LYS A 6 -64.58 20.34 18.77
C LYS A 6 -63.56 19.43 19.49
N THR A 7 -62.29 19.59 19.13
CA THR A 7 -61.20 19.95 20.09
C THR A 7 -59.94 20.44 19.36
N SER A 8 -59.53 21.64 19.71
CA SER A 8 -58.23 22.26 19.42
C SER A 8 -57.15 21.73 20.36
N PHE A 9 -55.90 21.65 19.93
CA PHE A 9 -54.77 21.92 20.84
C PHE A 9 -53.55 22.47 20.09
N ARG A 10 -53.01 23.56 20.63
CA ARG A 10 -51.80 24.27 20.23
C ARG A 10 -50.87 24.21 21.45
N ALA A 11 -49.64 23.70 21.30
CA ALA A 11 -48.53 23.80 22.27
C ALA A 11 -47.23 23.44 21.51
N THR A 12 -46.33 24.37 21.20
CA THR A 12 -45.21 24.92 22.00
C THR A 12 -44.08 23.95 22.36
N HIS A 13 -42.88 24.32 21.90
CA HIS A 13 -41.54 24.16 22.49
C HIS A 13 -40.94 22.76 22.73
N GLY A 14 -39.75 22.56 22.14
CA GLY A 14 -38.65 21.84 22.75
C GLY A 14 -38.28 20.52 22.07
N PHE A 15 -37.17 20.50 21.32
CA PHE A 15 -36.05 19.62 21.65
C PHE A 15 -34.77 20.17 21.05
N SER A 16 -33.80 20.34 21.94
CA SER A 16 -32.48 20.91 21.72
C SER A 16 -31.43 19.79 21.68
N ARG A 17 -30.24 20.14 21.19
CA ARG A 17 -28.93 19.52 21.47
C ARG A 17 -28.71 18.09 20.98
N LEU A 18 -27.89 17.98 19.93
CA LEU A 18 -26.73 17.06 19.83
C LEU A 18 -25.93 17.42 18.57
N ALA A 19 -25.35 18.62 18.56
CA ALA A 19 -24.41 19.07 17.52
C ALA A 19 -23.22 19.79 18.20
N SER A 20 -22.47 19.03 18.98
CA SER A 20 -21.07 19.27 19.36
C SER A 20 -20.58 17.91 19.88
N THR A 21 -19.50 17.29 19.43
CA THR A 21 -18.12 17.70 19.71
C THR A 21 -17.25 16.61 19.07
N ARG A 22 -16.58 16.86 17.93
CA ARG A 22 -15.50 15.98 17.42
C ARG A 22 -14.70 16.63 16.27
N VAL A 23 -14.40 17.92 16.38
CA VAL A 23 -13.42 18.60 15.53
C VAL A 23 -12.68 19.61 16.40
N GLN A 24 -11.69 19.17 17.17
CA GLN A 24 -10.62 19.99 17.77
C GLN A 24 -9.76 19.11 18.69
N LEU A 25 -8.71 18.52 18.14
CA LEU A 25 -7.52 18.05 18.86
C LEU A 25 -6.43 17.70 17.82
N TYR A 26 -5.97 18.72 17.10
CA TYR A 26 -4.75 18.66 16.30
C TYR A 26 -4.02 19.99 16.45
N THR A 27 -3.36 20.17 17.59
CA THR A 27 -2.21 21.08 17.70
C THR A 27 -1.36 20.73 18.91
N ARG A 28 -0.04 20.70 18.70
CA ARG A 28 1.06 20.54 19.68
C ARG A 28 1.39 19.12 20.14
N LEU A 29 2.19 18.43 19.34
CA LEU A 29 3.26 17.58 19.85
C LEU A 29 4.52 17.89 19.03
N ALA A 30 5.41 18.69 19.61
CA ALA A 30 6.80 18.77 19.17
C ALA A 30 7.46 17.45 19.59
N VAL A 31 7.68 16.55 18.63
CA VAL A 31 8.33 15.26 18.89
C VAL A 31 9.83 15.46 18.79
N ASN A 32 10.52 15.26 19.92
CA ASN A 32 11.97 15.23 20.01
C ASN A 32 12.54 14.14 19.11
N LYS A 33 13.47 14.51 18.22
CA LYS A 33 14.22 13.61 17.34
C LYS A 33 15.28 12.85 18.18
N ALA A 34 14.97 11.62 18.58
CA ALA A 34 15.99 10.64 18.92
C ALA A 34 15.78 9.41 18.02
N PHE A 35 16.61 9.31 16.97
CA PHE A 35 16.58 8.22 15.99
C PHE A 35 17.28 6.99 16.57
N TYR A 36 16.57 5.88 16.72
CA TYR A 36 17.19 4.55 16.71
C TYR A 36 17.27 4.08 15.26
N SER A 37 18.36 4.40 14.57
CA SER A 37 18.70 3.77 13.29
C SER A 37 19.49 2.49 13.55
N SER A 38 18.85 1.32 13.51
CA SER A 38 19.58 0.08 13.28
C SER A 38 19.60 -0.17 11.77
N SER A 39 20.68 0.21 11.11
CA SER A 39 20.97 -0.20 9.74
C SER A 39 21.33 -1.68 9.76
N PHE A 40 20.56 -2.51 9.04
CA PHE A 40 21.02 -3.84 8.72
C PHE A 40 22.08 -3.71 7.62
N GLU A 41 23.35 -3.86 7.98
CA GLU A 41 24.43 -4.00 7.01
C GLU A 41 24.38 -5.41 6.42
N THR A 42 23.74 -5.55 5.25
CA THR A 42 23.96 -6.69 4.38
C THR A 42 25.08 -6.33 3.40
N THR A 43 26.14 -7.11 3.45
CA THR A 43 27.36 -7.00 2.66
C THR A 43 27.13 -6.69 1.17
N ASN A 44 27.70 -5.58 0.71
CA ASN A 44 28.18 -5.32 -0.65
C ASN A 44 27.18 -5.14 -1.82
N LYS A 45 25.98 -4.58 -1.61
CA LYS A 45 25.05 -4.19 -2.69
C LYS A 45 24.55 -2.76 -2.53
N LYS A 46 24.32 -2.05 -3.65
CA LYS A 46 23.69 -0.70 -3.64
C LYS A 46 22.40 -0.78 -2.82
N HIS A 47 22.41 -0.21 -1.61
CA HIS A 47 21.27 -0.24 -0.69
C HIS A 47 20.12 0.62 -1.23
N ILE A 48 19.30 0.02 -2.09
CA ILE A 48 18.13 0.67 -2.67
C ILE A 48 16.92 0.61 -1.74
N TYR A 49 16.97 -0.20 -0.69
CA TYR A 49 15.99 -0.19 0.40
C TYR A 49 16.70 0.14 1.71
N GLN A 50 16.32 1.26 2.31
CA GLN A 50 16.77 1.62 3.65
C GLN A 50 15.69 1.23 4.65
N VAL A 51 16.07 0.54 5.73
CA VAL A 51 15.15 0.21 6.83
C VAL A 51 15.50 1.01 8.06
N THR A 52 14.49 1.68 8.62
CA THR A 52 14.56 2.31 9.93
C THR A 52 13.44 1.81 10.82
N TYR A 53 13.53 2.03 12.12
CA TYR A 53 12.54 1.56 13.07
C TYR A 53 11.98 2.69 13.93
N ARG A 54 10.74 2.51 14.38
CA ARG A 54 10.08 3.37 15.35
C ARG A 54 9.35 2.52 16.40
N PRO A 55 9.22 3.00 17.64
CA PRO A 55 8.44 2.31 18.64
C PRO A 55 6.94 2.38 18.31
N VAL A 56 6.22 1.28 18.57
CA VAL A 56 4.76 1.19 18.41
C VAL A 56 4.03 1.89 19.54
N SER A 57 4.53 1.82 20.78
CA SER A 57 4.07 2.67 21.87
C SER A 57 4.67 4.07 21.72
N ALA A 58 3.85 5.12 21.85
CA ALA A 58 4.38 6.41 22.26
C ALA A 58 4.92 6.23 23.68
N GLU A 59 6.14 6.66 23.97
CA GLU A 59 6.65 6.66 25.35
C GLU A 59 5.72 7.51 26.21
N THR A 60 4.84 6.87 26.97
CA THR A 60 4.16 7.52 28.08
C THR A 60 5.15 7.48 29.25
N ASN A 61 5.81 8.60 29.51
CA ASN A 61 6.34 8.88 30.84
C ASN A 61 5.14 8.96 31.78
N THR A 62 4.76 7.83 32.35
CA THR A 62 3.82 7.76 33.47
C THR A 62 4.54 7.07 34.61
N GLU A 63 5.06 7.89 35.53
CA GLU A 63 5.21 7.49 36.92
C GLU A 63 3.82 7.12 37.45
N LEU A 64 3.70 5.90 38.01
CA LEU A 64 2.84 5.45 39.12
C LEU A 64 2.23 4.05 38.88
N GLY A 65 2.60 3.12 39.77
CA GLY A 65 1.62 2.24 40.42
C GLY A 65 1.33 0.86 39.82
N SER A 66 2.16 -0.12 40.20
CA SER A 66 1.84 -1.53 40.54
C SER A 66 0.89 -2.41 39.69
N GLN A 67 1.47 -3.57 39.30
CA GLN A 67 0.90 -4.91 39.04
C GLN A 67 0.13 -5.18 37.74
N SER A 68 0.84 -5.71 36.72
CA SER A 68 0.89 -7.16 36.46
C SER A 68 1.88 -7.43 35.31
N ASP A 69 2.93 -8.21 35.58
CA ASP A 69 4.01 -8.55 34.67
C ASP A 69 3.55 -9.46 33.52
N LEU A 70 2.97 -8.87 32.48
CA LEU A 70 3.28 -9.31 31.12
C LEU A 70 4.46 -8.46 30.69
N LYS A 71 5.65 -9.06 30.53
CA LYS A 71 6.77 -8.40 29.85
C LYS A 71 6.27 -7.96 28.47
N THR A 72 5.82 -6.71 28.34
CA THR A 72 5.43 -6.13 27.07
C THR A 72 6.70 -6.02 26.27
N GLN A 73 7.01 -7.04 25.47
CA GLN A 73 8.11 -6.98 24.54
C GLN A 73 7.92 -5.72 23.73
N SER A 74 8.89 -4.80 23.77
CA SER A 74 8.80 -3.51 23.11
C SER A 74 8.68 -3.74 21.61
N THR A 75 7.46 -3.61 21.10
CA THR A 75 7.20 -3.81 19.67
C THR A 75 7.57 -2.55 18.90
N ARG A 76 8.12 -2.78 17.71
CA ARG A 76 8.55 -1.74 16.78
C ARG A 76 7.82 -1.87 15.45
N LEU A 77 7.79 -0.80 14.70
CA LEU A 77 7.43 -0.81 13.29
C LEU A 77 8.66 -0.52 12.45
N ALA A 78 8.75 -1.19 11.31
CA ALA A 78 9.76 -0.96 10.30
C ALA A 78 9.27 0.09 9.29
N ILE A 79 10.19 0.90 8.77
CA ILE A 79 9.94 1.82 7.67
C ILE A 79 10.93 1.44 6.57
N ILE A 80 10.42 0.91 5.46
CA ILE A 80 11.18 0.66 4.25
C ILE A 80 11.09 1.91 3.38
N THR A 81 12.23 2.54 3.13
CA THR A 81 12.36 3.67 2.21
C THR A 81 13.04 3.20 0.93
N MET A 82 12.31 3.27 -0.19
CA MET A 82 12.83 2.97 -1.52
C MET A 82 13.68 4.13 -2.05
N LYS A 83 14.89 3.81 -2.50
CA LYS A 83 15.93 4.73 -2.98
C LYS A 83 16.66 4.15 -4.20
N ASN A 84 15.90 3.82 -5.24
CA ASN A 84 16.43 3.39 -6.54
C ASN A 84 16.18 4.50 -7.60
N PRO A 85 17.01 5.55 -7.65
CA PRO A 85 16.82 6.64 -8.61
C PRO A 85 16.94 6.15 -10.07
N PRO A 86 16.28 6.84 -11.03
CA PRO A 86 15.53 8.08 -10.84
C PRO A 86 14.06 7.89 -10.47
N VAL A 87 13.51 6.66 -10.50
CA VAL A 87 12.06 6.44 -10.46
C VAL A 87 11.60 5.18 -9.70
N ASN A 88 12.45 4.57 -8.87
CA ASN A 88 12.21 3.28 -8.19
C ASN A 88 11.62 2.21 -9.10
N MET A 89 12.27 1.97 -10.25
CA MET A 89 11.88 0.85 -11.11
C MET A 89 12.29 -0.48 -10.49
N PHE A 90 11.53 -1.51 -10.82
CA PHE A 90 11.77 -2.88 -10.39
C PHE A 90 12.31 -3.72 -11.54
N GLY A 91 13.52 -4.24 -11.36
CA GLY A 91 14.02 -5.43 -12.05
C GLY A 91 14.06 -6.63 -11.10
N LEU A 92 14.63 -7.75 -11.55
CA LEU A 92 14.70 -8.99 -10.76
C LEU A 92 15.40 -8.79 -9.41
N GLU A 93 16.54 -8.09 -9.39
CA GLU A 93 17.29 -7.87 -8.15
C GLU A 93 16.46 -7.09 -7.13
N GLN A 94 15.83 -5.99 -7.56
CA GLN A 94 15.02 -5.14 -6.70
C GLN A 94 13.84 -5.91 -6.09
N VAL A 95 13.19 -6.77 -6.87
CA VAL A 95 12.04 -7.58 -6.42
C VAL A 95 12.49 -8.63 -5.41
N VAL A 96 13.59 -9.35 -5.69
CA VAL A 96 14.13 -10.37 -4.79
C VAL A 96 14.56 -9.76 -3.47
N GLU A 97 15.30 -8.64 -3.52
CA GLU A 97 15.78 -7.96 -2.32
C GLU A 97 14.62 -7.48 -1.43
N LEU A 98 13.58 -6.87 -2.02
CA LEU A 98 12.40 -6.44 -1.26
C LEU A 98 11.65 -7.64 -0.68
N ARG A 99 11.48 -8.73 -1.44
CA ARG A 99 10.81 -9.95 -0.96
C ARG A 99 11.54 -10.53 0.25
N GLU A 100 12.86 -10.68 0.16
CA GLU A 100 13.68 -11.22 1.24
C GLU A 100 13.67 -10.32 2.48
N LEU A 101 13.70 -9.00 2.27
CA LEU A 101 13.56 -8.04 3.35
C LEU A 101 12.21 -8.19 4.07
N LEU A 102 11.12 -8.29 3.32
CA LEU A 102 9.79 -8.51 3.88
C LEU A 102 9.71 -9.84 4.64
N SER A 103 10.26 -10.93 4.10
CA SER A 103 10.31 -12.22 4.79
C SER A 103 11.06 -12.13 6.13
N LYS A 104 12.19 -11.42 6.18
CA LYS A 104 12.93 -11.21 7.45
C LYS A 104 12.09 -10.42 8.46
N LEU A 105 11.36 -9.39 8.03
CA LEU A 105 10.47 -8.63 8.91
C LEU A 105 9.27 -9.45 9.39
N GLU A 106 8.73 -10.33 8.55
CA GLU A 106 7.67 -11.28 8.90
C GLU A 106 8.12 -12.29 9.97
N GLU A 107 9.37 -12.72 9.95
CA GLU A 107 9.91 -13.66 10.93
C GLU A 107 10.21 -12.99 12.29
N ASP A 108 10.61 -11.72 12.28
CA ASP A 108 10.95 -10.97 13.48
C ASP A 108 9.71 -10.60 14.32
N LYS A 109 9.51 -11.31 15.43
CA LYS A 109 8.39 -11.10 16.37
C LYS A 109 8.41 -9.76 17.09
N SER A 110 9.53 -9.02 17.08
CA SER A 110 9.56 -7.65 17.60
C SER A 110 8.88 -6.65 16.66
N VAL A 111 8.77 -6.98 15.36
CA VAL A 111 8.14 -6.12 14.36
C VAL A 111 6.64 -6.39 14.30
N ARG A 112 5.86 -5.33 14.51
CA ARG A 112 4.39 -5.37 14.51
C ARG A 112 3.76 -4.65 13.32
N GLY A 113 4.49 -3.72 12.72
CA GLY A 113 4.00 -2.95 11.57
C GLY A 113 5.10 -2.58 10.60
N LEU A 114 4.67 -2.19 9.40
CA LEU A 114 5.54 -1.84 8.29
C LEU A 114 4.97 -0.63 7.55
N VAL A 115 5.78 0.39 7.35
CA VAL A 115 5.52 1.48 6.41
C VAL A 115 6.42 1.31 5.20
N ILE A 116 5.88 1.43 3.99
CA ILE A 116 6.67 1.51 2.75
C ILE A 116 6.52 2.92 2.18
N THR A 117 7.63 3.59 1.89
CA THR A 117 7.68 4.95 1.33
C THR A 117 8.87 5.10 0.38
N SER A 118 9.09 6.29 -0.19
CA SER A 118 10.26 6.58 -1.03
C SER A 118 11.04 7.83 -0.62
N GLU A 119 12.34 7.84 -0.89
CA GLU A 119 13.17 9.04 -0.87
C GLU A 119 13.25 9.74 -2.25
N VAL A 120 12.84 9.06 -3.33
CA VAL A 120 12.90 9.62 -4.68
C VAL A 120 11.82 10.69 -4.83
N LYS A 121 12.25 11.93 -5.10
CA LYS A 121 11.36 13.09 -5.19
C LYS A 121 10.22 12.83 -6.19
N ASN A 122 8.98 13.02 -5.72
CA ASN A 122 7.73 12.88 -6.49
C ASN A 122 7.47 11.48 -7.07
N ILE A 123 8.23 10.46 -6.67
CA ILE A 123 8.05 9.09 -7.15
C ILE A 123 7.97 8.13 -5.99
N PHE A 124 6.83 7.48 -5.82
CA PHE A 124 6.75 6.27 -5.01
C PHE A 124 7.39 5.12 -5.80
N SER A 125 6.86 4.81 -6.99
CA SER A 125 7.51 3.92 -7.96
C SER A 125 6.88 4.04 -9.35
N ALA A 126 7.70 3.98 -10.39
CA ALA A 126 7.26 3.89 -11.78
C ALA A 126 6.94 2.45 -12.25
N GLY A 127 7.05 1.45 -11.36
CA GLY A 127 6.74 0.05 -11.68
C GLY A 127 7.93 -0.70 -12.26
N ILE A 128 7.68 -1.56 -13.24
CA ILE A 128 8.68 -2.49 -13.79
C ILE A 128 9.55 -1.77 -14.83
N ASP A 129 10.86 -2.06 -14.83
CA ASP A 129 11.70 -1.68 -15.96
C ASP A 129 11.28 -2.50 -17.19
N LEU A 130 10.70 -1.83 -18.20
CA LEU A 130 10.20 -2.47 -19.43
C LEU A 130 11.28 -3.26 -20.18
N ASN A 131 12.57 -2.95 -19.99
CA ASN A 131 13.65 -3.75 -20.58
C ASN A 131 13.65 -5.19 -20.06
N THR A 132 13.11 -5.43 -18.85
CA THR A 132 12.94 -6.77 -18.28
C THR A 132 12.06 -7.66 -19.17
N PHE A 133 11.11 -7.07 -19.91
CA PHE A 133 10.21 -7.81 -20.81
C PHE A 133 10.84 -8.18 -22.16
N LEU A 134 12.03 -7.64 -22.47
CA LEU A 134 12.78 -7.95 -23.69
C LEU A 134 13.70 -9.16 -23.53
N GLY A 135 14.05 -9.58 -22.31
CA GLY A 135 14.88 -10.75 -22.03
C GLY A 135 14.20 -12.07 -22.42
N ASP A 136 14.92 -13.19 -22.47
CA ASP A 136 14.34 -14.49 -22.88
C ASP A 136 13.19 -14.98 -21.95
N SER A 137 12.41 -15.96 -22.41
CA SER A 137 11.25 -16.47 -21.67
C SER A 137 11.59 -17.03 -20.28
N LEU A 138 12.77 -17.65 -20.12
CA LEU A 138 13.21 -18.22 -18.84
C LEU A 138 13.55 -17.12 -17.83
N SER A 139 14.20 -16.06 -18.29
CA SER A 139 14.51 -14.88 -17.47
C SER A 139 13.23 -14.17 -17.02
N LEU A 140 12.26 -14.05 -17.92
CA LEU A 140 10.96 -13.44 -17.65
C LEU A 140 10.13 -14.29 -16.68
N GLU A 141 10.12 -15.61 -16.85
CA GLU A 141 9.47 -16.55 -15.93
C GLU A 141 10.03 -16.40 -14.52
N LYS A 142 11.36 -16.43 -14.37
CA LYS A 142 12.04 -16.23 -13.08
C LYS A 142 11.65 -14.88 -12.46
N PHE A 143 11.69 -13.80 -13.24
CA PHE A 143 11.32 -12.47 -12.78
C PHE A 143 9.88 -12.42 -12.29
N TRP A 144 8.94 -12.87 -13.12
CA TRP A 144 7.52 -12.76 -12.82
C TRP A 144 7.10 -13.67 -11.67
N TYR A 145 7.72 -14.85 -11.54
CA TYR A 145 7.56 -15.69 -10.36
C TYR A 145 7.97 -14.93 -9.08
N GLN A 146 9.09 -14.21 -9.09
CA GLN A 146 9.51 -13.41 -7.93
C GLN A 146 8.54 -12.25 -7.65
N VAL A 147 7.95 -11.63 -8.67
CA VAL A 147 6.88 -10.62 -8.50
C VAL A 147 5.66 -11.22 -7.80
N CYS A 148 5.19 -12.39 -8.25
CA CYS A 148 4.09 -13.11 -7.61
C CYS A 148 4.39 -13.46 -6.15
N LYS A 149 5.61 -13.93 -5.85
CA LYS A 149 6.03 -14.24 -4.47
C LYS A 149 6.13 -12.99 -3.60
N LEU A 150 6.67 -11.89 -4.13
CA LEU A 150 6.70 -10.59 -3.44
C LEU A 150 5.28 -10.13 -3.08
N PHE A 151 4.35 -10.16 -4.04
CA PHE A 151 2.96 -9.81 -3.81
C PHE A 151 2.32 -10.71 -2.75
N GLY A 152 2.49 -12.03 -2.85
CA GLY A 152 1.93 -12.98 -1.89
C GLY A 152 2.42 -12.74 -0.45
N VAL A 153 3.72 -12.46 -0.28
CA VAL A 153 4.30 -12.13 1.04
C VAL A 153 3.70 -10.84 1.59
N LEU A 154 3.60 -9.78 0.78
CA LEU A 154 3.11 -8.49 1.25
C LEU A 154 1.59 -8.48 1.50
N TYR A 155 0.80 -9.07 0.60
CA TYR A 155 -0.66 -9.11 0.72
C TYR A 155 -1.13 -10.05 1.84
N GLY A 156 -0.40 -11.15 2.08
CA GLY A 156 -0.65 -12.10 3.17
C GLY A 156 0.10 -11.81 4.47
N SER A 157 0.76 -10.65 4.57
CA SER A 157 1.59 -10.25 5.70
C SER A 157 0.84 -10.27 7.04
N ARG A 158 1.49 -10.77 8.10
CA ARG A 158 0.94 -10.63 9.47
C ARG A 158 1.08 -9.20 10.00
N LEU A 159 2.01 -8.44 9.45
CA LEU A 159 2.34 -7.09 9.89
C LEU A 159 1.24 -6.10 9.51
N LEU A 160 1.10 -5.06 10.31
CA LEU A 160 0.27 -3.91 9.98
C LEU A 160 0.96 -3.05 8.92
N THR A 161 0.62 -3.25 7.65
CA THR A 161 1.26 -2.59 6.50
C THR A 161 0.55 -1.32 6.06
N VAL A 162 1.32 -0.24 5.89
CA VAL A 162 0.85 1.04 5.34
C VAL A 162 1.73 1.44 4.15
N ALA A 163 1.11 1.71 3.00
CA ALA A 163 1.78 2.37 1.89
C ALA A 163 1.68 3.90 2.09
N ALA A 164 2.81 4.56 2.34
CA ALA A 164 2.93 6.01 2.41
C ALA A 164 3.38 6.56 1.04
N ILE A 165 2.41 6.90 0.21
CA ILE A 165 2.56 7.19 -1.21
C ILE A 165 2.89 8.68 -1.38
N ASN A 166 4.18 9.01 -1.48
CA ASN A 166 4.66 10.39 -1.59
C ASN A 166 5.02 10.82 -3.03
N GLY A 167 4.42 10.19 -4.03
CA GLY A 167 4.70 10.44 -5.43
C GLY A 167 3.87 9.59 -6.39
N HIS A 168 4.25 9.59 -7.67
CA HIS A 168 3.66 8.70 -8.67
C HIS A 168 3.82 7.23 -8.27
N SER A 169 2.74 6.45 -8.40
CA SER A 169 2.72 5.01 -8.10
C SER A 169 2.05 4.28 -9.27
N LEU A 170 2.85 3.69 -10.15
CA LEU A 170 2.39 3.12 -11.41
C LEU A 170 2.68 1.62 -11.47
N ALA A 171 1.80 0.85 -12.15
CA ALA A 171 1.96 -0.59 -12.37
C ALA A 171 2.36 -1.33 -11.08
N LEU A 172 3.51 -2.02 -11.05
CA LEU A 172 3.99 -2.74 -9.87
C LEU A 172 4.15 -1.86 -8.62
N GLY A 173 4.39 -0.55 -8.76
CA GLY A 173 4.32 0.39 -7.64
C GLY A 173 2.92 0.47 -7.03
N SER A 174 1.89 0.52 -7.88
CA SER A 174 0.49 0.45 -7.45
C SER A 174 0.13 -0.94 -6.92
N VAL A 175 0.69 -2.03 -7.46
CA VAL A 175 0.51 -3.38 -6.89
C VAL A 175 1.04 -3.45 -5.45
N ILE A 176 2.23 -2.90 -5.17
CA ILE A 176 2.79 -2.84 -3.81
C ILE A 176 1.89 -2.03 -2.88
N MET A 177 1.38 -0.88 -3.35
CA MET A 177 0.41 -0.08 -2.62
C MET A 177 -0.88 -0.86 -2.31
N LEU A 178 -1.46 -1.53 -3.32
CA LEU A 178 -2.68 -2.32 -3.18
C LEU A 178 -2.49 -3.56 -2.30
N ALA A 179 -1.26 -4.06 -2.20
CA ALA A 179 -0.92 -5.16 -1.32
C ALA A 179 -1.00 -4.79 0.17
N CYS A 180 -0.73 -3.53 0.53
CA CYS A 180 -0.79 -3.04 1.91
C CYS A 180 -2.20 -3.02 2.51
N HIS A 181 -2.29 -2.99 3.84
CA HIS A 181 -3.57 -2.90 4.56
C HIS A 181 -4.19 -1.50 4.46
N ASP A 182 -3.39 -0.46 4.65
CA ASP A 182 -3.81 0.94 4.53
C ASP A 182 -2.95 1.67 3.46
N ARG A 183 -3.55 2.61 2.73
CA ARG A 183 -2.95 3.34 1.59
C ARG A 183 -3.14 4.83 1.77
N TYR A 184 -2.08 5.53 2.17
CA TYR A 184 -2.10 6.96 2.44
C TYR A 184 -1.28 7.70 1.40
N ALA A 185 -1.80 8.80 0.88
CA ALA A 185 -1.13 9.57 -0.16
C ALA A 185 -0.78 10.99 0.27
N LEU A 186 0.32 11.50 -0.28
CA LEU A 186 0.63 12.92 -0.26
C LEU A 186 -0.29 13.64 -1.25
N ASN A 187 -0.87 14.77 -0.83
CA ASN A 187 -1.58 15.66 -1.71
C ASN A 187 -0.62 16.21 -2.79
N GLY A 188 -1.10 16.33 -4.03
CA GLY A 188 -0.27 16.84 -5.12
C GLY A 188 -0.67 16.33 -6.48
N SER A 189 0.12 16.72 -7.49
CA SER A 189 -0.08 16.34 -8.89
C SER A 189 0.53 14.97 -9.20
N TYR A 190 0.10 13.95 -8.46
CA TYR A 190 0.56 12.57 -8.63
C TYR A 190 -0.45 11.72 -9.39
N LYS A 191 0.05 10.64 -10.00
CA LYS A 191 -0.74 9.67 -10.74
C LYS A 191 -0.60 8.30 -10.11
N LEU A 192 -1.73 7.67 -9.85
CA LEU A 192 -1.84 6.37 -9.19
C LEU A 192 -2.68 5.45 -10.08
N GLY A 193 -2.26 4.19 -10.21
CA GLY A 193 -3.03 3.18 -10.92
C GLY A 193 -2.20 2.17 -11.70
N LEU A 194 -2.94 1.31 -12.38
CA LEU A 194 -2.48 0.20 -13.18
C LEU A 194 -2.54 0.61 -14.65
N ASN A 195 -1.39 0.84 -15.28
CA ASN A 195 -1.27 1.34 -16.65
C ASN A 195 -0.74 0.28 -17.63
N GLU A 196 -0.91 -1.00 -17.31
CA GLU A 196 -0.46 -2.15 -18.09
C GLU A 196 -0.99 -2.09 -19.54
N VAL A 197 -2.28 -1.79 -19.72
CA VAL A 197 -2.89 -1.70 -21.05
C VAL A 197 -2.24 -0.63 -21.91
N GLN A 198 -1.81 0.48 -21.31
CA GLN A 198 -1.14 1.57 -22.01
C GLN A 198 0.24 1.19 -22.56
N VAL A 199 0.83 0.09 -22.08
CA VAL A 199 2.10 -0.46 -22.58
C VAL A 199 1.92 -1.77 -23.35
N GLY A 200 0.67 -2.12 -23.72
CA GLY A 200 0.34 -3.31 -24.50
C GLY A 200 0.23 -4.59 -23.66
N LEU A 201 0.07 -4.47 -22.34
CA LEU A 201 -0.09 -5.60 -21.44
C LEU A 201 -1.53 -5.76 -20.99
N THR A 202 -2.01 -7.00 -20.95
CA THR A 202 -3.26 -7.31 -20.26
C THR A 202 -3.01 -7.41 -18.75
N LEU A 203 -3.92 -6.89 -17.93
CA LEU A 203 -3.84 -7.08 -16.49
C LEU A 203 -3.87 -8.59 -16.16
N PRO A 204 -2.91 -9.09 -15.36
CA PRO A 204 -2.98 -10.46 -14.85
C PRO A 204 -4.30 -10.70 -14.11
N LEU A 205 -4.86 -11.91 -14.23
CA LEU A 205 -6.17 -12.24 -13.66
C LEU A 205 -6.27 -11.92 -12.16
N TRP A 206 -5.27 -12.33 -11.38
CA TRP A 206 -5.21 -12.03 -9.95
C TRP A 206 -5.19 -10.52 -9.64
N LEU A 207 -4.59 -9.72 -10.52
CA LEU A 207 -4.51 -8.27 -10.35
C LEU A 207 -5.85 -7.60 -10.69
N ALA A 208 -6.53 -8.08 -11.73
CA ALA A 208 -7.90 -7.66 -12.04
C ALA A 208 -8.87 -8.00 -10.89
N GLU A 209 -8.79 -9.22 -10.33
CA GLU A 209 -9.58 -9.62 -9.17
C GLU A 209 -9.29 -8.77 -7.93
N LEU A 210 -8.01 -8.45 -7.69
CA LEU A 210 -7.61 -7.53 -6.62
C LEU A 210 -8.20 -6.13 -6.83
N LEU A 211 -8.11 -5.59 -8.04
CA LEU A 211 -8.65 -4.26 -8.36
C LEU A 211 -10.16 -4.21 -8.11
N VAL A 212 -10.92 -5.23 -8.55
CA VAL A 212 -12.36 -5.35 -8.27
C VAL A 212 -12.64 -5.36 -6.77
N LYS A 213 -11.84 -6.08 -5.96
CA LYS A 213 -12.00 -6.11 -4.50
C LYS A 213 -11.73 -4.76 -3.82
N VAL A 214 -10.90 -3.90 -4.43
CA VAL A 214 -10.51 -2.61 -3.86
C VAL A 214 -11.49 -1.50 -4.25
N VAL A 215 -11.81 -1.36 -5.53
CA VAL A 215 -12.58 -0.21 -6.05
C VAL A 215 -14.00 -0.58 -6.52
N GLY A 216 -14.36 -1.86 -6.47
CA GLY A 216 -15.60 -2.40 -7.04
C GLY A 216 -15.54 -2.57 -8.56
N THR A 217 -16.44 -3.39 -9.11
CA THR A 217 -16.41 -3.79 -10.54
C THR A 217 -16.40 -2.61 -11.50
N ARG A 218 -17.28 -1.61 -11.30
CA ARG A 218 -17.39 -0.49 -12.25
C ARG A 218 -16.12 0.36 -12.31
N ASN A 219 -15.51 0.68 -11.17
CA ASN A 219 -14.26 1.41 -11.18
C ASN A 219 -13.11 0.53 -11.70
N ALA A 220 -13.14 -0.77 -11.44
CA ALA A 220 -12.14 -1.69 -11.96
C ALA A 220 -12.18 -1.78 -13.49
N GLU A 221 -13.36 -1.72 -14.12
CA GLU A 221 -13.48 -1.62 -15.57
C GLU A 221 -12.89 -0.30 -16.09
N LEU A 222 -13.29 0.83 -15.51
CA LEU A 222 -12.82 2.15 -15.94
C LEU A 222 -11.31 2.35 -15.76
N LEU A 223 -10.75 1.80 -14.69
CA LEU A 223 -9.32 1.93 -14.40
C LEU A 223 -8.51 0.84 -15.11
N GLY A 224 -8.96 -0.40 -15.06
CA GLY A 224 -8.21 -1.56 -15.53
C GLY A 224 -8.29 -1.79 -17.03
N ALA A 225 -9.49 -1.70 -17.63
CA ALA A 225 -9.66 -2.01 -19.06
C ALA A 225 -8.95 -0.99 -19.96
N ASP A 226 -8.95 0.28 -19.54
CA ASP A 226 -8.27 1.36 -20.26
C ASP A 226 -6.84 1.61 -19.75
N GLY A 227 -6.40 0.93 -18.68
CA GLY A 227 -5.13 1.22 -18.02
C GLY A 227 -5.01 2.67 -17.54
N CYS A 228 -6.12 3.25 -17.05
CA CYS A 228 -6.21 4.64 -16.63
C CYS A 228 -5.54 4.86 -15.27
N VAL A 229 -4.74 5.92 -15.20
CA VAL A 229 -4.13 6.40 -13.96
C VAL A 229 -4.82 7.68 -13.49
N VAL A 230 -5.15 7.74 -12.22
CA VAL A 230 -5.97 8.80 -11.63
C VAL A 230 -5.15 9.73 -10.75
N GLY A 231 -5.65 10.96 -10.56
CA GLY A 231 -5.10 11.90 -9.58
C GLY A 231 -5.37 11.44 -8.14
N VAL A 232 -4.72 12.06 -7.17
CA VAL A 232 -4.87 11.73 -5.74
C VAL A 232 -6.33 11.87 -5.27
N ASN A 233 -7.04 12.92 -5.70
CA ASN A 233 -8.43 13.14 -5.31
C ASN A 233 -9.38 12.08 -5.90
N GLU A 234 -9.20 11.74 -7.17
CA GLU A 234 -9.99 10.70 -7.84
C GLU A 234 -9.68 9.32 -7.24
N ALA A 235 -8.41 9.04 -6.92
CA ALA A 235 -8.00 7.83 -6.23
C ALA A 235 -8.69 7.69 -4.86
N LEU A 236 -8.82 8.79 -4.10
CA LEU A 236 -9.56 8.79 -2.83
C LEU A 236 -11.05 8.54 -3.07
N LYS A 237 -11.65 9.20 -4.06
CA LYS A 237 -13.09 9.05 -4.39
C LYS A 237 -13.46 7.64 -4.81
N CYS A 238 -12.61 6.94 -5.57
CA CYS A 238 -12.89 5.59 -6.06
C CYS A 238 -12.42 4.47 -5.11
N GLY A 239 -11.82 4.81 -3.97
CA GLY A 239 -11.36 3.83 -2.96
C GLY A 239 -9.99 3.21 -3.23
N LEU A 240 -9.23 3.74 -4.19
CA LEU A 240 -7.88 3.26 -4.49
C LEU A 240 -6.89 3.64 -3.37
N ILE A 241 -7.14 4.74 -2.67
CA ILE A 241 -6.43 5.16 -1.45
C ILE A 241 -7.42 5.52 -0.34
N ASP A 242 -6.95 5.53 0.91
CA ASP A 242 -7.80 5.66 2.09
C ASP A 242 -7.76 7.06 2.72
N LYS A 243 -6.63 7.77 2.58
CA LYS A 243 -6.43 9.11 3.19
C LYS A 243 -5.37 9.92 2.47
N VAL A 244 -5.51 11.25 2.53
CA VAL A 244 -4.59 12.23 1.93
C VAL A 244 -4.00 13.15 3.01
N PHE A 245 -2.74 13.57 2.83
CA PHE A 245 -1.99 14.43 3.75
C PHE A 245 -1.26 15.55 2.99
N ASP A 246 -1.14 16.75 3.58
CA ASP A 246 -0.57 17.94 2.92
C ASP A 246 0.96 18.12 3.11
N GLY A 247 1.67 17.10 3.58
CA GLY A 247 3.12 17.17 3.75
C GLY A 247 3.76 15.79 3.97
N ASN A 248 5.03 15.63 3.57
CA ASN A 248 5.75 14.37 3.70
C ASN A 248 5.86 13.92 5.17
N ASP A 249 6.19 14.82 6.08
CA ASP A 249 6.27 14.53 7.51
C ASP A 249 4.90 14.12 8.07
N ALA A 250 3.84 14.85 7.68
CA ALA A 250 2.47 14.54 8.09
C ALA A 250 2.00 13.18 7.57
N LEU A 251 2.36 12.83 6.33
CA LEU A 251 2.08 11.51 5.74
C LEU A 251 2.79 10.39 6.50
N LEU A 252 4.09 10.56 6.78
CA LEU A 252 4.89 9.56 7.49
C LEU A 252 4.39 9.37 8.92
N GLU A 253 4.22 10.45 9.67
CA GLU A 253 3.71 10.39 11.05
C GLU A 253 2.26 9.87 11.10
N GLY A 254 1.42 10.25 10.12
CA GLY A 254 0.07 9.70 10.00
C GLY A 254 0.05 8.18 9.74
N SER A 255 0.99 7.68 8.95
CA SER A 255 1.16 6.24 8.67
C SER A 255 1.66 5.48 9.90
N ILE A 256 2.63 6.04 10.61
CA ILE A 256 3.12 5.54 11.90
C ILE A 256 1.96 5.47 12.90
N GLU A 257 1.23 6.56 13.08
CA GLU A 257 0.11 6.62 14.02
C GLU A 257 -1.00 5.63 13.66
N ARG A 258 -1.26 5.41 12.37
CA ARG A 258 -2.21 4.38 11.94
C ARG A 258 -1.81 3.00 12.45
N ILE A 259 -0.54 2.64 12.36
CA ILE A 259 -0.02 1.39 12.92
C ILE A 259 -0.19 1.38 14.43
N ARG A 260 0.18 2.46 15.14
CA ARG A 260 0.03 2.54 16.61
C ARG A 260 -1.40 2.31 17.06
N LEU A 261 -2.37 2.94 16.40
CA LEU A 261 -3.79 2.77 16.69
C LEU A 261 -4.25 1.32 16.45
N ARG A 262 -3.84 0.71 15.34
CA ARG A 262 -4.18 -0.68 15.01
C ARG A 262 -3.52 -1.68 15.96
N SER A 263 -2.32 -1.40 16.46
CA SER A 263 -1.58 -2.24 17.40
C SER A 263 -2.21 -2.34 18.79
N LYS A 264 -3.17 -1.46 19.13
CA LYS A 264 -3.97 -1.59 20.36
C LYS A 264 -4.88 -2.82 20.36
N CYS A 265 -5.15 -3.41 19.19
CA CYS A 265 -5.93 -4.64 19.07
C CYS A 265 -5.05 -5.88 19.38
N PRO A 266 -5.62 -6.95 19.98
CA PRO A 266 -4.90 -8.20 20.20
C PRO A 266 -4.36 -8.79 18.89
N GLU A 267 -3.05 -9.08 18.83
CA GLU A 267 -2.36 -9.51 17.60
C GLU A 267 -3.04 -10.71 16.95
N ARG A 268 -3.21 -11.78 17.74
CA ARG A 268 -3.75 -13.05 17.27
C ARG A 268 -5.11 -12.86 16.59
N ALA A 269 -5.98 -12.05 17.17
CA ALA A 269 -7.32 -11.80 16.64
C ALA A 269 -7.25 -10.94 15.37
N GLN A 270 -6.40 -9.91 15.35
CA GLN A 270 -6.24 -9.01 14.21
C GLN A 270 -5.63 -9.73 13.00
N THR A 271 -4.54 -10.46 13.19
CA THR A 271 -3.90 -11.27 12.14
C THR A 271 -4.84 -12.37 11.65
N GLY A 272 -5.53 -13.09 12.55
CA GLY A 272 -6.50 -14.11 12.17
C GLY A 272 -7.68 -13.54 11.36
N SER A 273 -8.18 -12.35 11.72
CA SER A 273 -9.25 -11.68 10.97
C SER A 273 -8.78 -11.25 9.58
N MET A 274 -7.58 -10.67 9.46
CA MET A 274 -7.01 -10.31 8.16
C MET A 274 -6.79 -11.54 7.28
N ALA A 275 -6.28 -12.64 7.86
CA ALA A 275 -6.10 -13.91 7.16
C ALA A 275 -7.44 -14.48 6.67
N ALA A 276 -8.52 -14.36 7.45
CA ALA A 276 -9.85 -14.76 7.00
C ALA A 276 -10.38 -13.90 5.84
N ILE A 277 -10.21 -12.57 5.92
CA ILE A 277 -10.67 -11.63 4.88
C ILE A 277 -9.92 -11.81 3.55
N ARG A 278 -8.59 -12.00 3.61
CA ARG A 278 -7.73 -12.12 2.42
C ARG A 278 -7.48 -13.58 1.98
N GLY A 279 -7.88 -14.55 2.81
CA GLY A 279 -7.47 -15.95 2.70
C GLY A 279 -7.97 -16.65 1.45
N GLU A 280 -9.23 -16.47 1.07
CA GLU A 280 -9.79 -17.09 -0.14
C GLU A 280 -9.04 -16.64 -1.40
N PHE A 281 -8.83 -15.33 -1.52
CA PHE A 281 -8.07 -14.75 -2.63
C PHE A 281 -6.62 -15.26 -2.64
N LEU A 282 -5.95 -15.29 -1.49
CA LEU A 282 -4.57 -15.79 -1.39
C LEU A 282 -4.46 -17.28 -1.70
N ALA A 283 -5.41 -18.10 -1.25
CA ALA A 283 -5.43 -19.53 -1.53
C ALA A 283 -5.55 -19.78 -3.04
N LYS A 284 -6.50 -19.08 -3.70
CA LYS A 284 -6.67 -19.13 -5.15
C LYS A 284 -5.44 -18.59 -5.90
N PHE A 285 -4.87 -17.48 -5.44
CA PHE A 285 -3.66 -16.92 -6.02
C PHE A 285 -2.50 -17.93 -5.97
N ASN A 286 -2.25 -18.50 -4.79
CA ASN A 286 -1.15 -19.44 -4.53
C ASN A 286 -1.30 -20.75 -5.31
N SER A 287 -2.52 -21.30 -5.41
CA SER A 287 -2.75 -22.55 -6.16
C SER A 287 -2.58 -22.41 -7.68
N ASN A 288 -2.56 -21.18 -8.18
CA ASN A 288 -2.46 -20.88 -9.61
C ASN A 288 -1.18 -20.10 -9.98
N ILE A 289 -0.15 -20.02 -9.12
CA ILE A 289 1.04 -19.20 -9.42
C ILE A 289 1.69 -19.68 -10.72
N ASP A 290 1.96 -20.96 -10.87
CA ASP A 290 2.72 -21.48 -12.01
C ASP A 290 1.97 -21.25 -13.34
N SER A 291 0.67 -21.56 -13.39
CA SER A 291 -0.15 -21.31 -14.58
C SER A 291 -0.27 -19.83 -14.92
N GLN A 292 -0.43 -18.96 -13.91
CA GLN A 292 -0.48 -17.52 -14.12
C GLN A 292 0.86 -16.95 -14.59
N VAL A 293 1.98 -17.52 -14.15
CA VAL A 293 3.30 -17.13 -14.63
C VAL A 293 3.47 -17.50 -16.10
N GLN A 294 3.11 -18.73 -16.49
CA GLN A 294 3.19 -19.17 -17.88
C GLN A 294 2.29 -18.32 -18.80
N ASN A 295 1.04 -18.04 -18.38
CA ASN A 295 0.12 -17.18 -19.12
C ASN A 295 0.69 -15.76 -19.32
N PHE A 296 1.30 -15.19 -18.28
CA PHE A 296 1.93 -13.88 -18.37
C PHE A 296 3.12 -13.89 -19.33
N VAL A 297 4.00 -14.88 -19.24
CA VAL A 297 5.15 -15.03 -20.14
C VAL A 297 4.68 -15.15 -21.59
N GLN A 298 3.69 -15.99 -21.87
CA GLN A 298 3.12 -16.14 -23.21
C GLN A 298 2.56 -14.81 -23.75
N MET A 299 1.78 -14.09 -22.94
CA MET A 299 1.19 -12.79 -23.32
C MET A 299 2.26 -11.73 -23.62
N VAL A 300 3.27 -11.62 -22.75
CA VAL A 300 4.40 -10.69 -22.94
C VAL A 300 5.20 -11.04 -24.20
N LYS A 301 5.35 -12.33 -24.51
CA LYS A 301 6.13 -12.83 -25.65
C LYS A 301 5.42 -12.82 -26.98
N SER A 302 4.12 -12.50 -27.01
CA SER A 302 3.42 -12.29 -28.27
C SER A 302 4.05 -11.16 -29.10
N GLU A 303 3.96 -11.28 -30.42
CA GLU A 303 4.55 -10.30 -31.35
C GLU A 303 3.97 -8.89 -31.14
N GLU A 304 2.65 -8.82 -30.94
CA GLU A 304 1.92 -7.57 -30.69
C GLU A 304 2.43 -6.85 -29.44
N THR A 305 2.47 -7.56 -28.31
CA THR A 305 2.93 -6.99 -27.04
C THR A 305 4.40 -6.56 -27.12
N GLN A 306 5.27 -7.37 -27.72
CA GLN A 306 6.69 -7.02 -27.90
C GLN A 306 6.87 -5.76 -28.77
N ALA A 307 6.07 -5.59 -29.83
CA ALA A 307 6.10 -4.39 -30.65
C ALA A 307 5.69 -3.14 -29.86
N TYR A 308 4.64 -3.24 -29.04
CA TYR A 308 4.16 -2.14 -28.21
C TYR A 308 5.16 -1.73 -27.12
N ILE A 309 5.79 -2.71 -26.46
CA ILE A 309 6.82 -2.48 -25.44
C ILE A 309 8.03 -1.77 -26.08
N LYS A 310 8.53 -2.26 -27.22
CA LYS A 310 9.67 -1.63 -27.93
C LYS A 310 9.36 -0.18 -28.31
N ARG A 311 8.18 0.09 -28.88
CA ARG A 311 7.74 1.45 -29.22
C ARG A 311 7.67 2.34 -27.98
N THR A 312 7.16 1.82 -26.88
CA THR A 312 7.05 2.55 -25.60
C THR A 312 8.43 2.91 -25.05
N ILE A 313 9.38 1.97 -25.05
CA ILE A 313 10.76 2.21 -24.63
C ILE A 313 11.40 3.33 -25.46
N SER A 314 11.25 3.30 -26.79
CA SER A 314 11.76 4.35 -27.67
C SER A 314 11.13 5.72 -27.38
N SER A 315 9.81 5.78 -27.16
CA SER A 315 9.09 7.01 -26.81
C SER A 315 9.55 7.60 -25.48
N LEU A 316 9.75 6.75 -24.47
CA LEU A 316 10.25 7.16 -23.15
C LEU A 316 11.70 7.66 -23.21
N ALA A 317 12.55 7.04 -24.05
CA ALA A 317 13.91 7.50 -24.28
C ALA A 317 13.92 8.90 -24.94
N ALA A 318 13.09 9.11 -25.96
CA ALA A 318 12.99 10.40 -26.66
C ALA A 318 12.43 11.55 -25.81
N LYS A 319 11.63 11.26 -24.77
CA LYS A 319 11.16 12.26 -23.80
C LYS A 319 12.20 12.63 -22.74
N ARG A 320 13.26 11.84 -22.61
CA ARG A 320 14.35 12.04 -21.64
C ARG A 320 15.57 12.73 -22.25
N SER A 321 15.72 12.67 -23.58
CA SER A 321 16.70 13.43 -24.37
C SER A 321 16.23 14.86 -24.60
#